data_AF-A0A2G2VEY0-F1
#
_entry.id   AF-A0A2G2VEY0-F1
#
_cell.length_a   1.000
_cell.length_b   1.000
_cell.length_c   1.000
_cell.angle_alpha   90.00
_cell.angle_beta   90.00
_cell.angle_gamma   90.00
#
_symmetry.space_group_name_H-M   'P 1'
#
loop_
_entity.id
_entity.type
_entity.pdbx_description
1 polymer ?
#
loop_
_entity_poly.entity_id
_entity_poly.type
_entity_poly.pdbx_seq_one_letter_code
_entity_poly.pdbx_strand_id
1 'polypeptide(L)' 'MASKNFVQASIPRFNGHCDHLRILIENFLRSKEYWKVVMDGMPEPAEGITVSDAQRAEAEAEKSKDLKAKNYLFQAID' A
#
# COMPACT_ATOMS: atom_id res chain seq x y z
N MET A 1 -8.16 -14.80 -44.90
CA MET A 1 -7.38 -13.81 -44.12
C MET A 1 -8.04 -13.67 -42.76
N ALA A 2 -7.34 -14.01 -41.67
CA ALA A 2 -7.91 -14.02 -40.33
C ALA A 2 -7.69 -12.66 -39.64
N SER A 3 -8.74 -11.85 -39.54
CA SER A 3 -8.75 -10.60 -38.78
C SER A 3 -8.81 -10.91 -37.29
N LYS A 4 -7.70 -10.66 -36.58
CA LYS A 4 -7.57 -10.80 -35.13
C LYS A 4 -8.53 -9.83 -34.43
N ASN A 5 -9.54 -10.35 -33.74
CA ASN A 5 -10.41 -9.58 -32.86
C ASN A 5 -9.64 -9.17 -31.61
N PHE A 6 -9.04 -7.97 -31.64
CA PHE A 6 -8.48 -7.38 -30.42
C PHE A 6 -9.63 -6.76 -29.63
N VAL A 7 -10.07 -7.45 -28.58
CA VAL A 7 -10.97 -6.89 -27.57
C VAL A 7 -10.22 -5.74 -26.90
N GLN A 8 -10.70 -4.52 -27.11
CA GLN A 8 -10.19 -3.34 -26.43
C GLN A 8 -10.30 -3.56 -24.92
N ALA A 9 -9.18 -3.45 -24.21
CA ALA A 9 -9.17 -3.53 -22.76
C ALA A 9 -10.04 -2.40 -22.20
N SER A 10 -11.22 -2.74 -21.71
CA SER A 10 -12.10 -1.80 -21.03
C SER A 10 -11.51 -1.52 -19.65
N ILE A 11 -10.85 -0.37 -19.49
CA ILE A 11 -10.47 0.12 -18.16
C ILE A 11 -11.77 0.32 -17.38
N PRO A 12 -11.99 -0.39 -16.27
CA PRO A 12 -13.20 -0.24 -15.47
C PRO A 12 -13.36 1.23 -15.07
N ARG A 13 -14.48 1.84 -15.44
CA ARG A 13 -14.82 3.19 -14.99
C ARG A 13 -15.19 3.11 -13.51
N PHE A 14 -14.42 3.81 -12.68
CA PHE A 14 -14.67 3.98 -11.25
C PHE A 14 -16.08 4.55 -11.02
N ASN A 15 -16.97 3.77 -10.39
CA ASN A 15 -18.40 4.09 -10.27
C ASN A 15 -18.79 4.74 -8.93
N GLY A 16 -17.82 5.26 -8.16
CA GLY A 16 -18.10 6.08 -6.98
C GLY A 16 -18.47 5.33 -5.70
N HIS A 17 -18.44 4.00 -5.66
CA HIS A 17 -18.74 3.20 -4.46
C HIS A 17 -17.51 2.91 -3.58
N CYS A 18 -16.54 3.81 -3.51
CA CYS A 18 -15.29 3.57 -2.78
C CYS A 18 -15.30 3.93 -1.29
N ASP A 19 -16.41 4.46 -0.77
CA ASP A 19 -16.51 4.82 0.64
C ASP A 19 -16.53 3.58 1.55
N HIS A 20 -17.19 2.49 1.12
CA HIS A 20 -17.23 1.25 1.89
C HIS A 20 -15.86 0.56 1.97
N LEU A 21 -15.15 0.49 0.83
CA LEU A 21 -13.79 -0.09 0.79
C LEU A 21 -12.82 0.75 1.61
N ARG A 22 -12.93 2.08 1.57
CA ARG A 22 -12.13 2.99 2.38
C ARG A 22 -12.30 2.72 3.87
N ILE A 23 -13.54 2.60 4.36
CA ILE A 23 -13.82 2.36 5.79
C ILE A 23 -13.28 1.00 6.24
N LEU A 24 -13.45 -0.04 5.43
CA LEU A 24 -12.95 -1.39 5.74
C LEU A 24 -11.42 -1.43 5.79
N ILE A 25 -10.77 -0.86 4.78
CA ILE A 25 -9.31 -0.78 4.69
C ILE A 25 -8.75 0.06 5.85
N GLU A 26 -9.38 1.20 6.16
CA GLU A 26 -8.97 2.06 7.26
C GLU A 26 -9.04 1.35 8.61
N ASN A 27 -10.17 0.71 8.93
CA ASN A 27 -10.33 -0.04 10.18
C ASN A 27 -9.34 -1.21 10.28
N PHE A 28 -9.13 -1.93 9.17
CA PHE A 28 -8.18 -3.02 9.10
C PHE A 28 -6.76 -2.55 9.39
N LEU A 29 -6.28 -1.51 8.69
CA LEU A 29 -4.94 -0.97 8.87
C LEU A 29 -4.73 -0.37 10.26
N ARG A 30 -5.76 0.25 10.85
CA ARG A 30 -5.72 0.75 12.24
C ARG A 30 -5.63 -0.39 13.25
N SER A 31 -6.38 -1.49 13.06
CA SER A 31 -6.32 -2.67 13.95
C SER A 31 -4.96 -3.39 13.94
N LYS A 32 -4.19 -3.22 12.86
CA LYS A 32 -2.86 -3.82 12.66
C LYS A 32 -1.71 -2.85 12.98
N GLU A 33 -2.03 -1.63 13.40
CA GLU A 33 -1.07 -0.54 13.62
C GLU A 33 -0.23 -0.18 12.38
N TYR A 34 -0.75 -0.49 11.18
CA TYR A 34 -0.10 -0.16 9.91
C TYR A 34 -0.49 1.21 9.39
N TRP A 35 -1.61 1.77 9.88
CA TRP A 35 -2.15 3.05 9.44
C TRP A 35 -1.12 4.17 9.41
N LYS A 36 -0.31 4.30 10.47
CA LYS A 36 0.71 5.35 10.58
C LYS A 36 1.73 5.28 9.45
N VAL A 37 2.24 4.08 9.17
CA VAL A 37 3.26 3.86 8.13
C VAL A 37 2.69 4.09 6.72
N VAL A 38 1.42 3.72 6.50
CA VAL A 38 0.75 3.93 5.21
C VAL A 38 0.41 5.40 4.95
N MET A 39 0.04 6.14 6.01
CA MET A 39 -0.39 7.53 5.92
C MET A 39 0.79 8.52 5.93
N ASP A 40 1.72 8.37 6.88
CA ASP A 40 2.86 9.28 7.05
C ASP A 40 4.02 8.93 6.10
N GLY A 41 3.97 7.73 5.49
CA GLY A 41 5.07 7.18 4.71
C GLY A 41 6.21 6.69 5.58
N MET A 42 7.26 6.14 4.95
CA MET A 42 8.51 5.88 5.65
C MET A 42 9.34 7.17 5.70
N PRO A 43 9.88 7.55 6.86
CA PRO A 43 10.81 8.66 6.93
C PRO A 43 12.07 8.31 6.12
N GLU A 44 12.34 9.11 5.09
CA GLU A 44 13.57 9.01 4.33
C GLU A 44 14.71 9.56 5.20
N PRO A 45 15.76 8.78 5.50
CA PRO A 45 16.85 9.26 6.33
C PRO A 45 17.56 10.40 5.62
N ALA A 46 17.70 11.56 6.28
CA ALA A 46 18.37 12.71 5.68
C ALA A 46 19.82 12.36 5.30
N GLU A 47 20.23 12.78 4.10
CA GLU A 47 21.54 12.47 3.54
C GLU A 47 22.66 12.91 4.50
N GLY A 48 23.55 11.98 4.86
CA GLY A 48 24.71 12.23 5.71
C GLY A 48 24.53 11.94 7.21
N ILE A 49 23.35 11.49 7.66
CA ILE A 49 23.16 11.05 9.06
C ILE A 49 23.69 9.61 9.22
N THR A 50 24.64 9.40 10.13
CA THR A 50 25.02 8.06 10.60
C THR A 50 23.85 7.49 11.41
N VAL A 51 22.99 6.73 10.73
CA VAL A 51 21.85 6.03 11.34
C VAL A 51 22.39 5.01 12.33
N SER A 52 22.00 5.11 13.60
CA SER A 52 22.40 4.13 14.62
C SER A 52 21.73 2.78 14.34
N ASP A 53 22.28 1.68 14.89
CA ASP A 53 21.67 0.36 14.73
C ASP A 53 20.22 0.30 15.23
N ALA A 54 19.89 1.08 16.27
CA ALA A 54 18.52 1.18 16.79
C ALA A 54 17.58 1.87 15.78
N GLN A 55 18.03 2.96 15.15
CA GLN A 55 17.25 3.67 14.13
C GLN A 55 17.07 2.82 12.87
N ARG A 56 18.09 2.01 12.52
CA ARG A 56 18.02 1.07 11.40
C ARG A 56 16.99 -0.03 11.67
N ALA A 57 16.98 -0.59 12.88
CA ALA A 57 16.01 -1.60 13.28
C ALA A 57 14.58 -1.06 13.28
N GLU A 58 14.36 0.18 13.72
CA GLU A 58 13.05 0.85 13.62
C GLU A 58 12.62 1.04 12.16
N ALA A 59 13.51 1.52 11.30
CA ALA A 59 13.22 1.68 9.87
C ALA A 59 12.90 0.35 9.18
N GLU A 60 13.60 -0.74 9.52
CA GLU A 60 13.30 -2.08 9.01
C GLU A 60 11.94 -2.60 9.52
N ALA A 61 11.59 -2.33 10.78
CA ALA A 61 10.30 -2.67 11.34
C ALA A 61 9.16 -1.91 10.64
N GLU A 62 9.32 -0.61 10.39
CA GLU A 62 8.36 0.18 9.62
C GLU A 62 8.24 -0.31 8.18
N LYS A 63 9.36 -0.60 7.52
CA LYS A 63 9.37 -1.19 6.17
C LYS A 63 8.64 -2.52 6.11
N SER A 64 8.81 -3.38 7.12
CA SER A 64 8.09 -4.65 7.22
C SER A 64 6.58 -4.43 7.36
N LYS A 65 6.15 -3.43 8.14
CA LYS A 65 4.74 -3.05 8.29
C LYS A 65 4.15 -2.52 6.98
N ASP A 66 4.87 -1.64 6.26
CA ASP A 66 4.48 -1.12 4.96
C ASP A 66 4.27 -2.25 3.93
N LEU A 67 5.24 -3.15 3.80
CA LEU A 67 5.17 -4.28 2.87
C LEU A 67 3.99 -5.21 3.19
N LYS A 68 3.72 -5.47 4.47
CA LYS A 68 2.55 -6.26 4.89
C LYS A 68 1.24 -5.57 4.54
N ALA A 69 1.14 -4.26 4.81
CA ALA A 69 -0.04 -3.48 4.47
C ALA A 69 -0.33 -3.52 2.98
N LYS A 70 0.69 -3.29 2.13
CA LYS A 70 0.57 -3.39 0.67
C LYS A 70 0.12 -4.78 0.23
N ASN A 71 0.71 -5.83 0.78
CA ASN A 71 0.33 -7.21 0.46
C ASN A 71 -1.16 -7.48 0.75
N TYR A 72 -1.66 -7.07 1.93
CA TYR A 72 -3.07 -7.19 2.27
C TYR A 72 -3.99 -6.40 1.34
N LEU A 73 -3.60 -5.18 0.99
CA LEU A 73 -4.37 -4.36 0.05
C LEU A 73 -4.46 -5.01 -1.33
N PHE A 74 -3.35 -5.58 -1.83
CA PHE A 74 -3.36 -6.32 -3.08
C PHE A 74 -4.25 -7.57 -3.02
N GLN A 75 -4.23 -8.32 -1.91
CA GLN A 75 -5.12 -9.47 -1.71
C GLN A 75 -6.60 -9.09 -1.65
N ALA A 76 -6.93 -7.87 -1.18
CA ALA A 76 -8.30 -7.40 -1.06
C ALA A 76 -8.90 -6.83 -2.37
N ILE A 77 -8.07 -6.68 -3.41
CA ILE A 77 -8.46 -6.16 -4.73
C ILE A 77 -8.67 -7.29 -5.75
N ASP A 78 -8.12 -8.47 -5.50
CA ASP A 78 -8.33 -9.70 -6.29
C ASP A 78 -9.78 -10.21 -6.21
#